data_AF-A0A5J4TGD1-F1
#
_entry.id   AF-A0A5J4TGD1-F1
#
_cell.length_a   1.000
_cell.length_b   1.000
_cell.length_c   1.000
_cell.angle_alpha   90.00
_cell.angle_beta   90.00
_cell.angle_gamma   90.00
#
_symmetry.space_group_name_H-M   'P 1'
#
loop_
_entity.id
_entity.type
_entity.pdbx_description
1 polymer ?
#
loop_
_entity_poly.entity_id
_entity_poly.type
_entity_poly.pdbx_seq_one_letter_code
_entity_poly.pdbx_strand_id
1 'polypeptide(L)'
;MEIHRFRLQKSVLTFGTTLQERADIKQRLNEQEHLGCTISSIMAFSTLRLAEIHRSSVAMVEDNVWQLNTSIWKGDNYDLTVTFRPLSNPKVCPTTWLNSWFGLRRENDRDKPLWWRPKNKKVSSYEYLSKAVHTIMQASGVKKGNSVTSIHKSSITKSINQGATIQEINRASRHKDGPSTVAVHYDMNLNDTVRERLTNFE
;
A
#
# COMPACT_ATOMS: atom_id res chain seq x y z
N MET A 1 -24.43 -10.55 -9.01
CA MET A 1 -22.98 -10.39 -9.28
C MET A 1 -22.54 -8.92 -9.26
N GLU A 2 -23.39 -7.97 -9.70
CA GLU A 2 -23.13 -6.52 -9.63
C GLU A 2 -23.07 -5.94 -8.23
N ILE A 3 -23.93 -6.39 -7.30
CA ILE A 3 -23.99 -5.86 -5.92
C ILE A 3 -22.65 -6.04 -5.17
N HIS A 4 -21.91 -7.12 -5.45
CA HIS A 4 -20.59 -7.36 -4.84
C HIS A 4 -19.48 -6.49 -5.47
N ARG A 5 -19.51 -6.27 -6.79
CA ARG A 5 -18.60 -5.32 -7.46
C ARG A 5 -18.82 -3.89 -6.97
N PHE A 6 -20.08 -3.47 -6.80
CA PHE A 6 -20.44 -2.14 -6.31
C PHE A 6 -19.96 -1.89 -4.88
N ARG A 7 -20.04 -2.89 -3.98
CA ARG A 7 -19.52 -2.80 -2.60
C ARG A 7 -17.99 -2.68 -2.55
N LEU A 8 -17.28 -3.34 -3.46
CA LEU A 8 -15.81 -3.29 -3.53
C LEU A 8 -15.34 -1.96 -4.13
N GLN A 9 -15.95 -1.47 -5.21
CA GLN A 9 -15.61 -0.17 -5.81
C GLN A 9 -15.82 1.00 -4.84
N LYS A 10 -16.89 0.97 -4.04
CA LYS A 10 -17.12 1.95 -2.97
C LYS A 10 -16.00 1.93 -1.93
N SER A 11 -15.40 0.77 -1.67
CA SER A 11 -14.35 0.62 -0.64
C SER A 11 -13.03 1.30 -0.98
N VAL A 12 -12.55 1.33 -2.25
CA VAL A 12 -11.33 2.13 -2.60
C VAL A 12 -11.63 3.60 -2.69
N LEU A 13 -12.80 3.97 -3.20
CA LEU A 13 -13.20 5.38 -3.23
C LEU A 13 -13.20 5.92 -1.80
N THR A 14 -13.85 5.22 -0.87
CA THR A 14 -13.89 5.65 0.55
C THR A 14 -12.53 5.54 1.24
N PHE A 15 -11.69 4.56 0.90
CA PHE A 15 -10.37 4.43 1.50
C PHE A 15 -9.39 5.50 1.02
N GLY A 16 -9.43 5.83 -0.28
CA GLY A 16 -8.65 6.92 -0.84
C GLY A 16 -9.10 8.28 -0.35
N THR A 17 -10.40 8.54 -0.21
CA THR A 17 -10.89 9.77 0.44
C THR A 17 -10.45 9.84 1.90
N THR A 18 -10.51 8.73 2.65
CA THR A 18 -9.99 8.70 4.03
C THR A 18 -8.49 9.00 4.08
N LEU A 19 -7.68 8.46 3.16
CA LEU A 19 -6.26 8.82 3.09
C LEU A 19 -6.06 10.32 2.79
N GLN A 20 -6.90 10.91 1.93
CA GLN A 20 -6.86 12.35 1.65
C GLN A 20 -7.21 13.20 2.87
N GLU A 21 -8.32 12.89 3.56
CA GLU A 21 -8.72 13.57 4.80
C GLU A 21 -7.64 13.46 5.88
N ARG A 22 -7.03 12.27 6.01
CA ARG A 22 -5.95 12.02 6.97
C ARG A 22 -4.67 12.76 6.61
N ALA A 23 -4.40 12.99 5.33
CA ALA A 23 -3.26 13.79 4.89
C ALA A 23 -3.39 15.26 5.31
N ASP A 24 -4.61 15.80 5.35
CA ASP A 24 -4.86 17.20 5.77
C ASP A 24 -4.63 17.42 7.27
N ILE A 25 -4.77 16.36 8.08
CA ILE A 25 -4.49 16.39 9.52
C ILE A 25 -3.23 15.60 9.91
N LYS A 26 -2.31 15.36 8.96
CA LYS A 26 -1.18 14.42 9.12
C LYS A 26 -0.32 14.69 10.37
N GLN A 27 -0.08 15.96 10.69
CA GLN A 27 0.71 16.38 11.87
C GLN A 27 0.02 16.07 13.21
N ARG A 28 -1.30 15.84 13.21
CA ARG A 28 -2.10 15.54 14.40
C ARG A 28 -2.38 14.05 14.56
N LEU A 29 -2.00 13.22 13.57
CA LEU A 29 -2.16 11.77 13.65
C LEU A 29 -1.27 11.19 14.73
N ASN A 30 -1.82 10.28 15.53
CA ASN A 30 -0.99 9.50 16.43
C ASN A 30 -0.14 8.47 15.66
N GLU A 31 0.89 7.91 16.30
CA GLU A 31 1.84 6.97 15.67
C GLU A 31 1.12 5.77 15.00
N GLN A 32 0.05 5.24 15.61
CA GLN A 32 -0.70 4.11 15.05
C GLN A 32 -1.51 4.53 13.82
N GLU A 33 -2.14 5.70 13.84
CA GLU A 33 -2.89 6.23 12.68
C GLU A 33 -1.96 6.55 11.51
N HIS A 34 -0.79 7.14 11.80
CA HIS A 34 0.22 7.45 10.80
C HIS A 34 0.77 6.19 10.14
N LEU A 35 1.12 5.18 10.95
CA LEU A 35 1.52 3.86 10.47
C LEU A 35 0.40 3.22 9.63
N GLY A 36 -0.83 3.29 10.13
CA GLY A 36 -2.02 2.80 9.44
C GLY A 36 -2.17 3.42 8.06
N CYS A 37 -2.09 4.75 7.93
CA CYS A 37 -2.17 5.45 6.65
C CYS A 37 -1.03 5.07 5.70
N THR A 38 0.18 4.91 6.23
CA THR A 38 1.36 4.53 5.44
C THR A 38 1.21 3.14 4.81
N ILE A 39 0.84 2.14 5.63
CA ILE A 39 0.61 0.77 5.15
C ILE A 39 -0.58 0.74 4.20
N SER A 40 -1.65 1.44 4.56
CA SER A 40 -2.86 1.56 3.74
C SER A 40 -2.55 2.08 2.34
N SER A 41 -1.75 3.15 2.24
CA SER A 41 -1.29 3.69 0.96
C SER A 41 -0.44 2.67 0.19
N ILE A 42 0.56 2.04 0.81
CA ILE A 42 1.37 0.99 0.17
C ILE A 42 0.47 -0.14 -0.35
N MET A 43 -0.52 -0.57 0.43
CA MET A 43 -1.46 -1.63 0.05
C MET A 43 -2.41 -1.25 -1.08
N ALA A 44 -2.81 0.02 -1.17
CA ALA A 44 -3.71 0.50 -2.22
C ALA A 44 -2.97 0.68 -3.56
N PHE A 45 -1.71 1.11 -3.52
CA PHE A 45 -0.90 1.41 -4.71
C PHE A 45 0.13 0.31 -5.05
N SER A 46 0.06 -0.82 -4.36
CA SER A 46 0.76 -2.04 -4.72
C SER A 46 -0.19 -3.22 -4.66
N THR A 47 0.31 -4.40 -4.98
CA THR A 47 -0.44 -5.64 -4.81
C THR A 47 0.05 -6.45 -3.63
N LEU A 48 0.87 -5.83 -2.77
CA LEU A 48 1.47 -6.48 -1.63
C LEU A 48 0.42 -6.81 -0.56
N ARG A 49 0.55 -8.00 0.01
CA ARG A 49 -0.21 -8.41 1.19
C ARG A 49 0.41 -7.82 2.44
N LEU A 50 -0.37 -7.68 3.51
CA LEU A 50 0.14 -7.21 4.79
C LEU A 50 1.34 -8.04 5.29
N ALA A 51 1.36 -9.34 5.04
CA ALA A 51 2.46 -10.21 5.43
C ALA A 51 3.76 -9.95 4.63
N GLU A 52 3.63 -9.53 3.37
CA GLU A 52 4.75 -9.14 2.51
C GLU A 52 5.28 -7.77 2.95
N ILE A 53 4.39 -6.82 3.23
CA ILE A 53 4.71 -5.49 3.76
C ILE A 53 5.37 -5.58 5.14
N HIS A 54 4.85 -6.43 6.03
CA HIS A 54 5.42 -6.61 7.36
C HIS A 54 6.88 -7.05 7.33
N ARG A 55 7.23 -7.93 6.38
CA ARG A 55 8.59 -8.47 6.22
C ARG A 55 9.50 -7.60 5.35
N SER A 56 8.97 -6.54 4.74
CA SER A 56 9.74 -5.78 3.77
C SER A 56 10.78 -4.87 4.43
N SER A 57 11.91 -4.71 3.76
CA SER A 57 12.81 -3.56 3.95
C SER A 57 12.52 -2.48 2.91
N VAL A 58 13.08 -1.29 3.12
CA VAL A 58 12.95 -0.20 2.16
C VAL A 58 14.30 0.46 1.91
N ALA A 59 14.50 0.97 0.71
CA ALA A 59 15.59 1.86 0.34
C ALA A 59 15.03 3.09 -0.39
N MET A 60 15.55 4.28 -0.08
CA MET A 60 15.37 5.45 -0.93
C MET A 60 16.50 5.42 -1.96
N VAL A 61 16.17 5.22 -3.24
CA VAL A 61 17.16 5.07 -4.31
C VAL A 61 17.46 6.39 -5.01
N GLU A 62 16.47 7.29 -5.04
CA GLU A 62 16.56 8.65 -5.54
C GLU A 62 15.61 9.52 -4.70
N ASP A 63 15.68 10.85 -4.87
CA ASP A 63 14.80 11.74 -4.13
C ASP A 63 13.32 11.39 -4.36
N ASN A 64 12.61 11.10 -3.26
CA ASN A 64 11.23 10.66 -3.24
C ASN A 64 10.91 9.36 -4.01
N VAL A 65 11.93 8.59 -4.44
CA VAL A 65 11.75 7.27 -5.06
C VAL A 65 12.14 6.19 -4.06
N TRP A 66 11.15 5.38 -3.67
CA TRP A 66 11.31 4.34 -2.66
C TRP A 66 11.19 2.95 -3.26
N GLN A 67 12.13 2.08 -2.95
CA GLN A 67 12.07 0.65 -3.26
C GLN A 67 11.74 -0.15 -2.02
N LEU A 68 10.66 -0.92 -2.10
CA LEU A 68 10.24 -1.85 -1.05
C LEU A 68 10.67 -3.27 -1.45
N ASN A 69 11.55 -3.89 -0.67
CA ASN A 69 12.09 -5.22 -0.94
C ASN A 69 11.45 -6.22 0.02
N THR A 70 10.86 -7.29 -0.51
CA THR A 70 10.17 -8.33 0.28
C THR A 70 10.31 -9.68 -0.40
N SER A 71 9.96 -10.76 0.30
CA SER A 71 9.92 -12.12 -0.26
C SER A 71 8.49 -12.65 -0.32
N ILE A 72 8.12 -13.28 -1.43
CA ILE A 72 6.79 -13.87 -1.62
C ILE A 72 6.86 -15.35 -1.30
N TRP A 73 6.17 -15.76 -0.23
CA TRP A 73 6.25 -17.12 0.31
C TRP A 73 5.21 -18.07 -0.31
N LYS A 74 4.89 -17.91 -1.60
CA LYS A 74 3.91 -18.76 -2.30
C LYS A 74 4.59 -19.49 -3.45
N GLY A 75 4.79 -20.79 -3.30
CA GLY A 75 5.56 -21.60 -4.25
C GLY A 75 7.06 -21.48 -3.97
N ASP A 76 7.84 -21.15 -4.98
CA ASP A 76 9.31 -21.23 -4.96
C ASP A 76 10.03 -20.07 -4.25
N ASN A 77 9.42 -19.42 -3.25
CA ASN A 77 10.02 -18.34 -2.44
C ASN A 77 10.96 -17.40 -3.23
N TYR A 78 10.42 -16.36 -3.87
CA TYR A 78 11.24 -15.40 -4.61
C TYR A 78 11.19 -14.00 -4.00
N ASP A 79 12.28 -13.26 -4.20
CA ASP A 79 12.39 -11.86 -3.81
C ASP A 79 11.68 -10.94 -4.80
N LEU A 80 11.05 -9.89 -4.26
CA LEU A 80 10.29 -8.91 -4.98
C LEU A 80 10.72 -7.50 -4.56
N THR A 81 10.98 -6.67 -5.56
CA THR A 81 11.20 -5.24 -5.38
C THR A 81 10.05 -4.46 -5.99
N VAL A 82 9.41 -3.62 -5.20
CA VAL A 82 8.37 -2.68 -5.65
C VAL A 82 8.93 -1.27 -5.58
N THR A 83 9.07 -0.63 -6.75
CA THR A 83 9.46 0.78 -6.83
C THR A 83 8.22 1.67 -6.78
N PHE A 84 8.18 2.61 -5.83
CA PHE A 84 7.22 3.69 -5.74
C PHE A 84 7.87 4.99 -6.18
N ARG A 85 7.23 5.66 -7.15
CA ARG A 85 7.55 7.01 -7.59
C ARG A 85 6.48 7.99 -7.11
N PRO A 86 6.79 9.30 -7.04
CA PRO A 86 5.79 10.33 -6.79
C PRO A 86 4.61 10.19 -7.76
N LEU A 87 3.40 10.40 -7.24
CA LEU A 87 2.15 10.40 -8.01
C LEU A 87 1.55 11.81 -8.01
N SER A 88 0.66 12.10 -8.96
CA SER A 88 0.07 13.45 -9.08
C SER A 88 -0.71 13.89 -7.83
N ASN A 89 -1.32 12.94 -7.10
CA ASN A 89 -1.99 13.20 -5.83
C ASN A 89 -1.09 12.81 -4.64
N PRO A 90 -0.36 13.76 -4.02
CA PRO A 90 0.55 13.47 -2.92
C PRO A 90 -0.17 13.03 -1.64
N LYS A 91 -1.48 13.31 -1.49
CA LYS A 91 -2.23 12.97 -0.28
C LYS A 91 -2.43 11.46 -0.10
N VAL A 92 -2.47 10.71 -1.19
CA VAL A 92 -2.63 9.25 -1.20
C VAL A 92 -1.35 8.51 -1.56
N CYS A 93 -0.35 9.21 -2.07
CA CYS A 93 0.88 8.64 -2.62
C CYS A 93 1.74 7.92 -1.56
N PRO A 94 2.19 6.67 -1.82
CA PRO A 94 3.04 5.93 -0.90
C PRO A 94 4.34 6.65 -0.54
N THR A 95 4.96 7.35 -1.50
CA THR A 95 6.24 8.04 -1.25
C THR A 95 6.06 9.17 -0.24
N THR A 96 4.97 9.95 -0.34
CA THR A 96 4.63 10.99 0.64
C THR A 96 4.42 10.41 2.04
N TRP A 97 3.73 9.28 2.16
CA TRP A 97 3.49 8.64 3.45
C TRP A 97 4.77 8.00 4.02
N LEU A 98 5.60 7.38 3.18
CA LEU A 98 6.91 6.84 3.58
C LEU A 98 7.84 7.94 4.07
N ASN A 99 8.00 9.03 3.32
CA ASN A 99 8.79 10.19 3.73
C ASN A 99 8.33 10.71 5.10
N SER A 100 7.02 10.84 5.28
CA SER A 100 6.45 11.31 6.54
C SER A 100 6.70 10.34 7.69
N TRP A 101 6.55 9.03 7.46
CA TRP A 101 6.84 8.00 8.46
C TRP A 101 8.32 7.98 8.88
N PHE A 102 9.24 8.11 7.92
CA PHE A 102 10.67 8.24 8.22
C PHE A 102 11.01 9.56 8.88
N GLY A 103 10.29 10.65 8.56
CA GLY A 103 10.43 11.94 9.22
C GLY A 103 10.08 11.93 10.71
N LEU A 104 9.36 10.92 11.21
CA LEU A 104 9.12 10.74 12.63
C LEU A 104 10.35 10.20 13.40
N ARG A 105 11.36 9.71 12.70
CA ARG A 105 12.55 9.10 13.30
C ARG A 105 13.46 10.16 13.90
N ARG A 106 14.04 9.83 15.05
CA ARG A 106 15.17 10.59 15.61
C ARG A 106 16.45 10.20 14.87
N GLU A 107 17.50 11.00 15.04
CA GLU A 107 18.81 10.73 14.45
C GLU A 107 19.33 9.33 14.80
N ASN A 108 19.18 8.91 16.05
CA ASN A 108 19.59 7.59 16.54
C ASN A 108 18.71 6.43 16.06
N ASP A 109 17.61 6.71 15.35
CA ASP A 109 16.67 5.72 14.83
C ASP A 109 16.80 5.50 13.30
N ARG A 110 17.78 6.15 12.66
CA ARG A 110 17.95 6.09 11.20
C ARG A 110 18.27 4.69 10.68
N ASP A 111 18.98 3.88 11.45
CA ASP A 111 19.35 2.49 11.15
C ASP A 111 18.23 1.48 11.40
N LYS A 112 17.12 1.89 12.02
CA LYS A 112 16.08 0.95 12.48
C LYS A 112 15.25 0.38 11.34
N PRO A 113 14.65 -0.81 11.51
CA PRO A 113 13.79 -1.43 10.51
C PRO A 113 12.61 -0.54 10.09
N LEU A 114 12.03 -0.79 8.91
CA LEU A 114 10.95 0.01 8.31
C LEU A 114 9.82 0.35 9.30
N TRP A 115 9.35 -0.64 10.06
CA TRP A 115 8.23 -0.50 11.00
C TRP A 115 8.64 -0.15 12.44
N TRP A 116 9.77 0.53 12.62
CA TRP A 116 10.20 1.08 13.90
C TRP A 116 9.25 2.16 14.40
N ARG A 117 8.81 2.03 15.65
CA ARG A 117 7.98 3.03 16.33
C ARG A 117 8.85 3.95 17.18
N PRO A 118 9.14 5.19 16.75
CA PRO A 118 10.03 6.08 17.48
C PRO A 118 9.51 6.48 18.87
N LYS A 119 8.19 6.55 19.08
CA LYS A 119 7.63 6.88 20.40
C LYS A 119 7.78 5.72 21.38
N ASN A 120 7.52 4.51 20.92
CA ASN A 120 7.52 3.30 21.75
C ASN A 120 8.87 2.58 21.76
N LYS A 121 9.84 3.01 20.95
CA LYS A 121 11.17 2.43 20.78
C LYS A 121 11.15 0.92 20.54
N LYS A 122 10.28 0.47 19.64
CA LYS A 122 10.16 -0.96 19.28
C LYS A 122 9.70 -1.18 17.86
N VAL A 123 10.19 -2.25 17.24
CA VAL A 123 9.68 -2.73 15.93
C VAL A 123 8.23 -3.16 16.09
N SER A 124 7.40 -2.86 15.09
CA SER A 124 6.00 -3.26 15.07
C SER A 124 5.83 -4.72 14.69
N SER A 125 4.95 -5.43 15.41
CA SER A 125 4.55 -6.79 15.05
C SER A 125 3.49 -6.77 13.94
N TYR A 126 3.28 -7.92 13.32
CA TYR A 126 2.23 -8.12 12.32
C TYR A 126 0.83 -7.74 12.85
N GLU A 127 0.51 -8.13 14.08
CA GLU A 127 -0.78 -7.83 14.72
C GLU A 127 -0.96 -6.33 14.90
N TYR A 128 0.11 -5.60 15.23
CA TYR A 128 0.05 -4.17 15.38
C TYR A 128 -0.17 -3.46 14.04
N LEU A 129 0.53 -3.91 12.98
CA LEU A 129 0.31 -3.43 11.61
C LEU A 129 -1.15 -3.68 11.18
N SER A 130 -1.66 -4.89 11.42
CA SER A 130 -3.05 -5.26 11.14
C SER A 130 -4.04 -4.36 11.86
N LYS A 131 -3.82 -4.12 13.16
CA LYS A 131 -4.65 -3.22 13.96
C LYS A 131 -4.61 -1.78 13.42
N ALA A 132 -3.43 -1.28 13.03
CA ALA A 132 -3.28 0.05 12.46
C ALA A 132 -4.06 0.21 11.15
N VAL A 133 -3.99 -0.77 10.24
CA VAL A 133 -4.78 -0.78 8.99
C VAL A 133 -6.27 -0.84 9.30
N HIS A 134 -6.70 -1.68 10.25
CA HIS A 134 -8.10 -1.78 10.66
C HIS A 134 -8.66 -0.46 11.22
N THR A 135 -7.86 0.33 11.94
CA THR A 135 -8.27 1.68 12.37
C THR A 135 -8.60 2.58 11.19
N ILE A 136 -7.80 2.53 10.11
CA ILE A 136 -8.07 3.31 8.89
C ILE A 136 -9.30 2.77 8.16
N MET A 137 -9.44 1.45 8.05
CA MET A 137 -10.63 0.83 7.46
C MET A 137 -11.91 1.24 8.20
N GLN A 138 -11.90 1.26 9.53
CA GLN A 138 -13.04 1.71 10.34
C GLN A 138 -13.35 3.19 10.11
N ALA A 139 -12.33 4.04 10.03
CA ALA A 139 -12.51 5.47 9.71
C ALA A 139 -13.14 5.67 8.32
N SER A 140 -12.84 4.80 7.35
CA SER A 140 -13.46 4.80 6.02
C SER A 140 -14.86 4.16 5.97
N GLY A 141 -15.48 3.85 7.11
CA GLY A 141 -16.82 3.26 7.15
C GLY A 141 -16.92 1.84 6.59
N VAL A 142 -15.78 1.17 6.35
CA VAL A 142 -15.74 -0.23 5.89
C VAL A 142 -16.26 -1.13 7.01
N LYS A 143 -17.36 -1.85 6.74
CA LYS A 143 -18.04 -2.71 7.74
C LYS A 143 -17.06 -3.70 8.40
N LYS A 144 -17.19 -3.84 9.73
CA LYS A 144 -16.48 -4.81 10.57
C LYS A 144 -16.72 -6.23 10.01
N GLY A 145 -15.68 -6.86 9.47
CA GLY A 145 -15.75 -8.16 8.79
C GLY A 145 -15.08 -8.20 7.41
N ASN A 146 -14.84 -7.04 6.79
CA ASN A 146 -13.99 -6.96 5.60
C ASN A 146 -12.53 -7.15 5.99
N SER A 147 -11.84 -8.05 5.30
CA SER A 147 -10.41 -8.26 5.50
C SER A 147 -9.59 -7.25 4.72
N VAL A 148 -8.32 -7.15 5.07
CA VAL A 148 -7.31 -6.39 4.34
C VAL A 148 -7.26 -6.76 2.84
N THR A 149 -7.64 -7.98 2.48
CA THR A 149 -7.79 -8.45 1.08
C THR A 149 -8.84 -7.66 0.30
N SER A 150 -9.83 -7.06 0.96
CA SER A 150 -10.83 -6.22 0.30
C SER A 150 -10.21 -4.96 -0.31
N ILE A 151 -9.18 -4.36 0.31
CA ILE A 151 -8.48 -3.19 -0.24
C ILE A 151 -7.84 -3.56 -1.60
N HIS A 152 -7.17 -4.70 -1.64
CA HIS A 152 -6.51 -5.21 -2.84
C HIS A 152 -7.51 -5.50 -3.98
N LYS A 153 -8.58 -6.24 -3.69
CA LYS A 153 -9.65 -6.54 -4.68
C LYS A 153 -10.28 -5.28 -5.26
N SER A 154 -10.50 -4.31 -4.38
CA SER A 154 -11.12 -3.06 -4.75
C SER A 154 -10.18 -2.25 -5.65
N SER A 155 -8.87 -2.22 -5.36
CA SER A 155 -7.88 -1.47 -6.16
C SER A 155 -7.81 -2.01 -7.59
N ILE A 156 -7.79 -3.34 -7.75
CA ILE A 156 -7.90 -4.00 -9.06
C ILE A 156 -9.18 -3.58 -9.79
N THR A 157 -10.32 -3.61 -9.10
CA THR A 157 -11.62 -3.23 -9.68
C THR A 157 -11.62 -1.78 -10.16
N LYS A 158 -11.04 -0.85 -9.38
CA LYS A 158 -10.93 0.56 -9.75
C LYS A 158 -10.05 0.76 -10.98
N SER A 159 -8.89 0.11 -11.03
CA SER A 159 -7.99 0.18 -12.18
C SER A 159 -8.67 -0.31 -13.47
N ILE A 160 -9.44 -1.43 -13.41
CA ILE A 160 -10.22 -1.92 -14.56
C ILE A 160 -11.23 -0.87 -15.03
N ASN A 161 -11.97 -0.25 -14.10
CA ASN A 161 -12.97 0.76 -14.44
C ASN A 161 -12.37 2.04 -15.03
N GLN A 162 -11.10 2.32 -14.72
CA GLN A 162 -10.33 3.43 -15.28
C GLN A 162 -9.59 3.06 -16.57
N GLY A 163 -9.96 1.94 -17.20
CA GLY A 163 -9.45 1.53 -18.50
C GLY A 163 -8.09 0.80 -18.46
N ALA A 164 -7.68 0.27 -17.31
CA ALA A 164 -6.50 -0.59 -17.28
C ALA A 164 -6.71 -1.87 -18.09
N THR A 165 -5.72 -2.19 -18.92
CA THR A 165 -5.74 -3.39 -19.74
C THR A 165 -5.62 -4.64 -18.86
N ILE A 166 -6.11 -5.78 -19.35
CA ILE A 166 -5.95 -7.07 -18.65
C ILE A 166 -4.47 -7.38 -18.45
N GLN A 167 -3.59 -6.99 -19.37
CA GLN A 167 -2.14 -7.16 -19.22
C GLN A 167 -1.59 -6.32 -18.06
N GLU A 168 -1.95 -5.04 -17.96
CA GLU A 168 -1.59 -4.17 -16.82
C GLU A 168 -2.11 -4.72 -15.49
N ILE A 169 -3.35 -5.22 -15.48
CA ILE A 169 -3.96 -5.82 -14.28
C ILE A 169 -3.29 -7.13 -13.89
N ASN A 170 -3.00 -8.02 -14.84
CA ASN A 170 -2.32 -9.29 -14.56
C ASN A 170 -0.89 -9.04 -14.06
N ARG A 171 -0.19 -8.09 -14.67
CA ARG A 171 1.13 -7.58 -14.26
C ARG A 171 1.10 -7.06 -12.82
N ALA A 172 0.15 -6.19 -12.50
CA ALA A 172 0.02 -5.64 -11.16
C ALA A 172 -0.42 -6.71 -10.15
N SER A 173 -1.52 -7.43 -10.41
CA SER A 173 -2.19 -8.34 -9.47
C SER A 173 -1.45 -9.64 -9.17
N ARG A 174 -0.48 -10.04 -10.01
CA ARG A 174 0.29 -11.29 -9.84
C ARG A 174 -0.64 -12.52 -9.77
N HIS A 175 -1.66 -12.58 -10.64
CA HIS A 175 -2.60 -13.70 -10.69
C HIS A 175 -1.90 -15.02 -11.06
N LYS A 176 -2.33 -16.13 -10.45
CA LYS A 176 -1.62 -17.43 -10.38
C LYS A 176 -1.41 -18.12 -11.74
N ASP A 177 -2.10 -17.69 -12.80
CA ASP A 177 -2.14 -18.43 -14.06
C ASP A 177 -1.02 -18.05 -15.05
N GLY A 178 -0.08 -17.19 -14.62
CA GLY A 178 1.15 -16.87 -15.36
C GLY A 178 2.38 -17.61 -14.77
N PRO A 179 3.42 -17.91 -15.58
CA PRO A 179 4.66 -18.51 -15.10
C PRO A 179 5.28 -17.72 -13.94
N SER A 180 5.87 -18.39 -12.95
CA SER A 180 6.54 -17.75 -11.81
C SER A 180 7.67 -16.80 -12.23
N THR A 181 8.36 -17.12 -13.33
CA THR A 181 9.40 -16.29 -13.98
C THR A 181 8.87 -14.98 -14.56
N VAL A 182 7.60 -14.98 -14.99
CA VAL A 182 6.92 -13.80 -15.52
C VAL A 182 6.73 -12.79 -14.38
N ALA A 183 6.23 -13.20 -13.21
CA ALA A 183 5.96 -12.31 -12.07
C ALA A 183 7.20 -11.51 -11.57
N VAL A 184 8.39 -12.11 -11.61
CA VAL A 184 9.67 -11.46 -11.21
C VAL A 184 10.03 -10.30 -12.15
N HIS A 185 9.83 -10.47 -13.46
CA HIS A 185 10.14 -9.43 -14.45
C HIS A 185 9.03 -8.38 -14.61
N TYR A 186 7.81 -8.68 -14.16
CA TYR A 186 6.66 -7.81 -14.33
C TYR A 186 6.59 -6.68 -13.28
N ASP A 187 7.08 -6.83 -12.04
CA ASP A 187 6.94 -5.76 -11.05
C ASP A 187 8.01 -4.65 -11.13
N MET A 188 9.08 -4.88 -11.91
CA MET A 188 10.28 -4.04 -11.86
C MET A 188 10.12 -2.60 -12.40
N ASN A 189 9.13 -2.24 -13.22
CA ASN A 189 9.12 -0.86 -13.77
C ASN A 189 7.87 -0.27 -14.46
N LEU A 190 6.69 -0.92 -14.51
CA LEU A 190 5.60 -0.44 -15.40
C LEU A 190 4.19 -0.38 -14.76
N ASN A 191 4.11 -0.25 -13.44
CA ASN A 191 2.83 -0.09 -12.75
C ASN A 191 2.46 1.39 -12.48
N ASP A 192 3.30 2.34 -12.88
CA ASP A 192 3.11 3.76 -12.58
C ASP A 192 1.84 4.33 -13.23
N THR A 193 1.54 3.98 -14.48
CA THR A 193 0.29 4.35 -15.14
C THR A 193 -0.94 3.86 -14.38
N VAL A 194 -0.90 2.62 -13.88
CA VAL A 194 -2.02 2.02 -13.12
C VAL A 194 -2.17 2.72 -11.76
N ARG A 195 -1.05 3.00 -11.08
CA ARG A 195 -1.03 3.74 -9.81
C ARG A 195 -1.53 5.17 -9.99
N GLU A 196 -1.17 5.82 -11.09
CA GLU A 196 -1.62 7.16 -11.39
C GLU A 196 -3.13 7.19 -11.62
N ARG A 197 -3.69 6.21 -12.34
CA ARG A 197 -5.15 6.08 -12.47
C ARG A 197 -5.83 5.98 -11.08
N LEU A 198 -5.24 5.23 -10.15
CA LEU A 198 -5.79 5.07 -8.79
C LEU A 198 -5.85 6.37 -7.98
N THR A 199 -5.13 7.42 -8.35
CA THR A 199 -5.16 8.73 -7.67
C THR A 199 -6.42 9.55 -7.96
N ASN A 200 -7.13 9.22 -9.05
CA ASN A 200 -8.35 9.94 -9.41
C ASN A 200 -9.54 9.41 -8.60
N PHE A 201 -10.17 10.25 -7.78
CA PHE A 201 -11.31 9.92 -6.93
C PHE A 201 -12.62 10.62 -7.35
N GLU A 202 -12.62 11.25 -8.52
CA GLU A 202 -13.81 11.83 -9.16
C GLU A 202 -14.76 10.77 -9.72
#